data_AF-A0A972MIG1-F1
#
_entry.id   AF-A0A972MIG1-F1
#
_cell.length_a   1.000
_cell.length_b   1.000
_cell.length_c   1.000
_cell.angle_alpha   90.00
_cell.angle_beta   90.00
_cell.angle_gamma   90.00
#
_symmetry.space_group_name_H-M   'P 1'
#
loop_
_entity.id
_entity.type
_entity.pdbx_description
1 polymer ?
#
loop_
_entity_poly.entity_id
_entity_poly.type
_entity_poly.pdbx_seq_one_letter_code
_entity_poly.pdbx_strand_id
1 'polypeptide(L)'
;SLQSLIDKYNSIVDFIQTNTGENGVLSGDSNLRSIRSQIFRGFSPLMELGLINVDRDTGHLSLNNDKLDEYLKNDKETLTERISQLNETLKDYIYFTVDPHGPIKTKEKGLDKQIQNIEKKIELDSKRINEEIEILKKQFISLQMYMAQMEDVKMRLSAMFFNGQQPQ
;
A
#
# COMPACT_ATOMS: atom_id res chain seq x y z
N SER A 1 -28.86 12.38 11.85
CA SER A 1 -29.83 12.90 10.86
C SER A 1 -29.40 12.44 9.47
N LEU A 2 -30.28 12.51 8.47
CA LEU A 2 -29.95 12.14 7.09
C LEU A 2 -28.82 13.01 6.52
N GLN A 3 -28.86 14.33 6.79
CA GLN A 3 -27.79 15.24 6.39
C GLN A 3 -26.43 14.79 6.95
N SER A 4 -26.36 14.46 8.24
CA SER A 4 -25.10 14.00 8.85
C SER A 4 -24.58 12.69 8.23
N LEU A 5 -25.46 11.79 7.79
CA LEU A 5 -25.05 10.56 7.11
C LEU A 5 -24.44 10.88 5.73
N ILE A 6 -25.08 11.79 4.98
CA ILE A 6 -24.59 12.29 3.69
C ILE A 6 -23.22 12.98 3.86
N ASP A 7 -23.06 13.83 4.86
CA ASP A 7 -21.80 14.52 5.12
C ASP A 7 -20.66 13.54 5.44
N LYS A 8 -20.96 12.47 6.18
CA LYS A 8 -19.99 11.39 6.47
C LYS A 8 -19.63 10.60 5.22
N TYR A 9 -20.60 10.31 4.36
CA TYR A 9 -20.31 9.72 3.05
C TYR A 9 -19.40 10.63 2.21
N ASN A 10 -19.70 11.92 2.14
CA ASN A 10 -18.89 12.88 1.39
C ASN A 10 -17.46 12.98 1.95
N SER A 11 -17.30 12.93 3.27
CA SER A 11 -15.97 12.86 3.89
C SER A 11 -15.19 11.61 3.46
N ILE A 12 -15.87 10.48 3.22
CA ILE A 12 -15.25 9.25 2.69
C ILE A 12 -14.85 9.45 1.22
N VAL A 13 -15.69 10.11 0.41
CA VAL A 13 -15.37 10.46 -0.98
C VAL A 13 -14.09 11.31 -1.02
N ASP A 14 -14.04 12.39 -0.25
CA ASP A 14 -12.88 13.29 -0.15
C ASP A 14 -11.61 12.57 0.31
N PHE A 15 -11.73 11.76 1.36
CA PHE A 15 -10.62 10.97 1.86
C PHE A 15 -10.04 10.04 0.77
N ILE A 16 -10.91 9.33 0.06
CA ILE A 16 -10.49 8.38 -0.97
C ILE A 16 -9.90 9.11 -2.18
N GLN A 17 -10.49 10.22 -2.60
CA GLN A 17 -9.97 11.02 -3.71
C GLN A 17 -8.58 11.58 -3.39
N THR A 18 -8.40 12.12 -2.18
CA THR A 18 -7.12 12.66 -1.71
C THR A 18 -6.05 11.58 -1.62
N ASN A 19 -6.38 10.41 -1.05
CA ASN A 19 -5.38 9.39 -0.75
C ASN A 19 -5.15 8.39 -1.90
N THR A 20 -6.11 8.20 -2.81
CA THR A 20 -6.00 7.24 -3.93
C THR A 20 -5.86 7.91 -5.31
N GLY A 21 -5.87 9.25 -5.36
CA GLY A 21 -5.56 10.02 -6.56
C GLY A 21 -4.11 9.83 -7.02
N GLU A 22 -3.75 10.41 -8.15
CA GLU A 22 -2.46 10.22 -8.84
C GLU A 22 -1.26 10.38 -7.89
N ASN A 23 -1.29 11.37 -7.00
CA ASN A 23 -0.23 11.69 -6.04
C ASN A 23 -0.53 11.22 -4.61
N GLY A 24 -1.56 10.42 -4.41
CA GLY A 24 -1.97 9.96 -3.09
C GLY A 24 -1.06 8.84 -2.56
N VAL A 25 -0.93 8.73 -1.23
CA VAL A 25 -0.13 7.67 -0.57
C VAL A 25 -0.67 6.25 -0.85
N LEU A 26 -1.96 6.15 -1.19
CA LEU A 26 -2.64 4.92 -1.61
C LEU A 26 -3.00 4.97 -3.10
N SER A 27 -2.23 5.70 -3.92
CA SER A 27 -2.42 5.76 -5.37
C SER A 27 -2.48 4.35 -5.95
N GLY A 28 -3.49 4.10 -6.79
CA GLY A 28 -3.76 2.78 -7.37
C GLY A 28 -4.50 1.78 -6.46
N ASP A 29 -4.82 2.12 -5.20
CA ASP A 29 -5.63 1.23 -4.35
C ASP A 29 -7.09 1.19 -4.84
N SER A 30 -7.48 0.04 -5.40
CA SER A 30 -8.83 -0.22 -5.90
C SER A 30 -9.81 -0.66 -4.80
N ASN A 31 -9.33 -1.09 -3.64
CA ASN A 31 -10.17 -1.61 -2.55
C ASN A 31 -10.98 -0.49 -1.93
N LEU A 32 -10.35 0.66 -1.65
CA LEU A 32 -11.05 1.82 -1.10
C LEU A 32 -12.12 2.33 -2.07
N ARG A 33 -11.81 2.41 -3.37
CA ARG A 33 -12.80 2.79 -4.39
C ARG A 33 -13.97 1.81 -4.46
N SER A 34 -13.71 0.51 -4.27
CA SER A 34 -14.76 -0.52 -4.21
C SER A 34 -15.64 -0.35 -2.98
N ILE A 35 -15.05 -0.08 -1.81
CA ILE A 35 -15.78 0.22 -0.56
C ILE A 35 -16.69 1.43 -0.74
N ARG A 36 -16.16 2.55 -1.26
CA ARG A 36 -16.96 3.76 -1.56
C ARG A 36 -18.17 3.43 -2.43
N SER A 37 -17.95 2.63 -3.47
CA SER A 37 -18.98 2.28 -4.44
C SER A 37 -20.08 1.42 -3.83
N GLN A 38 -19.73 0.53 -2.89
CA GLN A 38 -20.71 -0.25 -2.14
C GLN A 38 -21.51 0.59 -1.14
N ILE A 39 -20.86 1.50 -0.41
CA ILE A 39 -21.55 2.45 0.47
C ILE A 39 -22.51 3.31 -0.36
N PHE A 40 -22.06 3.82 -1.51
CA PHE A 40 -22.90 4.58 -2.44
C PHE A 40 -24.15 3.80 -2.87
N ARG A 41 -23.99 2.52 -3.24
CA ARG A 41 -25.14 1.64 -3.58
C ARG A 41 -26.12 1.46 -2.42
N GLY A 42 -25.64 1.49 -1.18
CA GLY A 42 -26.50 1.46 0.00
C GLY A 42 -27.51 2.61 0.05
N PHE A 43 -27.22 3.76 -0.58
CA PHE A 43 -28.15 4.89 -0.68
C PHE A 43 -29.26 4.73 -1.73
N SER A 44 -29.32 3.62 -2.48
CA SER A 44 -30.36 3.36 -3.50
C SER A 44 -31.78 3.64 -3.02
N PRO A 45 -32.22 3.21 -1.82
CA PRO A 45 -33.60 3.46 -1.36
C PRO A 45 -33.97 4.94 -1.30
N LEU A 46 -33.00 5.83 -1.02
CA LEU A 46 -33.24 7.26 -0.97
C LEU A 46 -33.10 7.93 -2.35
N MET A 47 -32.23 7.39 -3.21
CA MET A 47 -32.12 7.84 -4.61
C MET A 47 -33.40 7.51 -5.40
N GLU A 48 -34.02 6.36 -5.15
CA GLU A 48 -35.30 5.95 -5.73
C GLU A 48 -36.45 6.92 -5.39
N LEU A 49 -36.42 7.52 -4.20
CA LEU A 49 -37.36 8.56 -3.79
C LEU A 49 -37.00 9.97 -4.31
N GLY A 50 -35.87 10.12 -5.00
CA GLY A 50 -35.35 11.43 -5.43
C GLY A 50 -34.90 12.32 -4.27
N LEU A 51 -34.65 11.75 -3.09
CA LEU A 51 -34.20 12.48 -1.90
C LEU A 51 -32.72 12.85 -1.97
N ILE A 52 -31.95 12.22 -2.86
CA ILE A 52 -30.52 12.43 -2.98
C ILE A 52 -30.16 12.84 -4.42
N ASN A 53 -29.40 13.93 -4.55
CA ASN A 53 -28.74 14.29 -5.79
C ASN A 53 -27.28 13.84 -5.74
N VAL A 54 -26.76 13.40 -6.89
CA VAL A 54 -25.39 12.91 -7.05
C VAL A 54 -24.62 13.86 -7.96
N ASP A 55 -23.52 14.41 -7.45
CA ASP A 55 -22.53 15.10 -8.27
C ASP A 55 -21.78 14.05 -9.11
N ARG A 56 -21.82 14.18 -10.44
CA ARG A 56 -21.24 13.19 -11.36
C ARG A 56 -19.72 13.28 -11.45
N ASP A 57 -19.15 14.43 -11.13
CA ASP A 57 -17.72 14.69 -11.26
C ASP A 57 -16.99 14.21 -10.00
N THR A 58 -17.58 14.48 -8.83
CA THR A 58 -16.95 14.10 -7.54
C THR A 58 -17.52 12.81 -6.96
N GLY A 59 -18.77 12.47 -7.26
CA GLY A 59 -19.52 11.43 -6.57
C GLY A 59 -20.11 11.87 -5.23
N HIS A 60 -20.09 13.17 -4.92
CA HIS A 60 -20.70 13.71 -3.69
C HIS A 60 -22.23 13.60 -3.73
N LEU A 61 -22.81 13.42 -2.54
CA LEU A 61 -24.25 13.38 -2.33
C LEU A 61 -24.73 14.70 -1.73
N SER A 62 -25.93 15.13 -2.11
CA SER A 62 -26.64 16.23 -1.46
C SER A 62 -28.11 15.88 -1.25
N LEU A 63 -28.69 16.41 -0.18
CA LEU A 63 -30.07 16.16 0.20
C LEU A 63 -31.02 17.09 -0.57
N ASN A 64 -32.09 16.52 -1.13
CA ASN A 64 -33.19 17.28 -1.70
C ASN A 64 -34.22 17.62 -0.61
N ASN A 65 -34.09 18.80 -0.01
CA ASN A 65 -34.95 19.23 1.09
C ASN A 65 -36.42 19.41 0.67
N ASP A 66 -36.69 19.84 -0.56
CA ASP A 66 -38.06 20.00 -1.05
C ASP A 66 -38.79 18.65 -1.11
N LYS A 67 -38.10 17.62 -1.63
CA LYS A 67 -38.61 16.25 -1.65
C LYS A 67 -38.75 15.67 -0.24
N LEU A 68 -37.79 15.94 0.64
CA LEU A 68 -37.87 15.48 2.02
C LEU A 68 -39.11 16.07 2.73
N ASP A 69 -39.34 17.38 2.58
CA ASP A 69 -40.50 18.06 3.15
C ASP A 69 -41.82 17.56 2.57
N GLU A 70 -41.85 17.23 1.28
CA GLU A 70 -43.00 16.59 0.60
C GLU A 70 -43.35 15.26 1.27
N TYR A 71 -42.39 14.36 1.43
CA TYR A 71 -42.60 13.06 2.09
C TYR A 71 -42.97 13.20 3.57
N LEU A 72 -42.35 14.13 4.30
CA LEU A 72 -42.68 14.36 5.71
C LEU A 72 -44.13 14.80 5.91
N LYS A 73 -44.70 15.54 4.95
CA LYS A 73 -46.09 16.03 5.00
C LYS A 73 -47.10 15.02 4.47
N ASN A 74 -46.76 14.35 3.37
CA ASN A 74 -47.75 13.61 2.57
C ASN A 74 -47.63 12.09 2.69
N ASP A 75 -46.44 11.55 2.96
CA ASP A 75 -46.20 10.09 2.98
C ASP A 75 -44.98 9.72 3.85
N LYS A 76 -45.15 9.93 5.16
CA LYS A 76 -44.11 9.66 6.15
C LYS A 76 -43.82 8.17 6.32
N GLU A 77 -44.80 7.32 6.03
CA GLU A 77 -44.68 5.86 6.15
C GLU A 77 -43.67 5.33 5.14
N THR A 78 -43.85 5.66 3.85
CA THR A 78 -42.88 5.31 2.78
C THR A 78 -41.48 5.83 3.11
N LEU A 79 -41.36 7.07 3.59
CA LEU A 79 -40.07 7.63 4.00
C LEU A 79 -39.40 6.81 5.12
N THR A 80 -40.18 6.40 6.13
CA THR A 80 -39.69 5.62 7.27
C THR A 80 -39.24 4.22 6.83
N GLU A 81 -40.00 3.59 5.94
CA GLU A 81 -39.64 2.29 5.36
C GLU A 81 -38.31 2.37 4.60
N ARG A 82 -38.15 3.36 3.71
CA ARG A 82 -36.92 3.52 2.91
C ARG A 82 -35.70 3.89 3.75
N ILE A 83 -35.86 4.69 4.79
CA ILE A 83 -34.78 4.95 5.76
C ILE A 83 -34.41 3.67 6.52
N SER A 84 -35.37 2.80 6.84
CA SER A 84 -35.10 1.53 7.51
C SER A 84 -34.31 0.58 6.60
N GLN A 85 -34.72 0.44 5.33
CA GLN A 85 -34.00 -0.34 4.33
C GLN A 85 -32.57 0.17 4.09
N LEU A 86 -32.39 1.49 4.01
CA LEU A 86 -31.09 2.14 3.95
C LEU A 86 -30.22 1.73 5.15
N ASN A 87 -30.77 1.84 6.36
CA ASN A 87 -30.06 1.54 7.59
C ASN A 87 -29.61 0.09 7.62
N GLU A 88 -30.48 -0.86 7.28
CA GLU A 88 -30.12 -2.29 7.21
C GLU A 88 -28.99 -2.53 6.21
N THR A 89 -29.13 -2.00 4.99
CA THR A 89 -28.15 -2.19 3.91
C THR A 89 -26.78 -1.61 4.26
N LEU A 90 -26.75 -0.39 4.78
CA LEU A 90 -25.49 0.28 5.12
C LEU A 90 -24.86 -0.28 6.38
N LYS A 91 -25.66 -0.61 7.39
CA LYS A 91 -25.16 -1.10 8.68
C LYS A 91 -24.35 -2.37 8.48
N ASP A 92 -24.94 -3.38 7.85
CA ASP A 92 -24.28 -4.67 7.67
C ASP A 92 -23.01 -4.54 6.83
N TYR A 93 -23.07 -3.73 5.77
CA TYR A 93 -21.90 -3.49 4.93
C TYR A 93 -20.77 -2.76 5.67
N ILE A 94 -21.09 -1.73 6.46
CA ILE A 94 -20.09 -0.98 7.23
C ILE A 94 -19.46 -1.89 8.29
N TYR A 95 -20.25 -2.67 9.02
CA TYR A 95 -19.73 -3.62 10.00
C TYR A 95 -18.80 -4.65 9.35
N PHE A 96 -19.22 -5.25 8.23
CA PHE A 96 -18.37 -6.17 7.47
C PHE A 96 -17.08 -5.49 6.99
N THR A 97 -17.16 -4.23 6.55
CA THR A 97 -16.01 -3.50 6.00
C THR A 97 -14.89 -3.30 7.04
N VAL A 98 -15.27 -3.01 8.29
CA VAL A 98 -14.34 -2.76 9.40
C VAL A 98 -14.05 -4.00 10.25
N ASP A 99 -14.67 -5.13 9.93
CA ASP A 99 -14.49 -6.40 10.64
C ASP A 99 -13.03 -6.88 10.59
N PRO A 100 -12.53 -7.62 11.61
CA PRO A 100 -11.20 -8.22 11.59
C PRO A 100 -10.90 -9.18 10.42
N HIS A 101 -11.95 -9.69 9.78
CA HIS A 101 -11.94 -10.51 8.55
C HIS A 101 -12.43 -9.73 7.33
N GLY A 102 -12.76 -8.45 7.50
CA GLY A 102 -13.22 -7.55 6.46
C GLY A 102 -12.13 -7.19 5.43
N PRO A 103 -12.52 -6.49 4.35
CA PRO A 103 -11.63 -6.10 3.27
C PRO A 103 -10.48 -5.19 3.72
N ILE A 104 -10.73 -4.26 4.66
CA ILE A 104 -9.71 -3.35 5.18
C ILE A 104 -8.65 -4.16 5.92
N LYS A 105 -9.05 -4.97 6.91
CA LYS A 105 -8.09 -5.73 7.72
C LYS A 105 -7.35 -6.79 6.91
N THR A 106 -8.01 -7.38 5.92
CA THR A 106 -7.38 -8.32 4.99
C THR A 106 -6.27 -7.65 4.17
N LYS A 107 -6.51 -6.43 3.68
CA LYS A 107 -5.50 -5.65 2.95
C LYS A 107 -4.32 -5.28 3.85
N GLU A 108 -4.57 -4.82 5.08
CA GLU A 108 -3.52 -4.54 6.07
C GLU A 108 -2.63 -5.77 6.33
N LYS A 109 -3.23 -6.93 6.64
CA LYS A 109 -2.50 -8.19 6.82
C LYS A 109 -1.67 -8.59 5.60
N GLY A 110 -2.17 -8.28 4.39
CA GLY A 110 -1.44 -8.50 3.14
C GLY A 110 -0.19 -7.63 3.04
N LEU A 111 -0.29 -6.35 3.42
CA LEU A 111 0.84 -5.42 3.46
C LEU A 111 1.86 -5.82 4.54
N ASP A 112 1.41 -6.20 5.74
CA ASP A 112 2.29 -6.68 6.81
C ASP A 112 3.13 -7.88 6.38
N LYS A 113 2.51 -8.84 5.67
CA LYS A 113 3.23 -9.99 5.10
C LYS A 113 4.25 -9.59 4.05
N GLN A 114 3.94 -8.58 3.23
CA GLN A 114 4.90 -8.07 2.25
C GLN A 114 6.11 -7.44 2.94
N ILE A 115 5.88 -6.65 3.99
CA ILE A 115 6.94 -6.06 4.82
C ILE A 115 7.84 -7.17 5.39
N GLN A 116 7.26 -8.19 6.04
CA GLN A 116 8.02 -9.31 6.59
C GLN A 116 8.85 -10.07 5.54
N ASN A 117 8.31 -10.26 4.33
CA ASN A 117 9.03 -10.91 3.24
C ASN A 117 10.21 -10.05 2.75
N ILE A 118 10.03 -8.73 2.68
CA ILE A 118 11.08 -7.78 2.30
C ILE A 118 12.19 -7.78 3.35
N GLU A 119 11.85 -7.71 4.64
CA GLU A 119 12.81 -7.76 5.75
C GLU A 119 13.65 -9.04 5.70
N LYS A 120 13.00 -10.19 5.51
CA LYS A 120 13.71 -11.48 5.36
C LYS A 120 14.66 -11.49 4.16
N LYS A 121 14.26 -10.87 3.06
CA LYS A 121 15.12 -10.76 1.87
C LYS A 121 16.34 -9.88 2.16
N ILE A 122 16.14 -8.75 2.82
CA ILE A 122 17.22 -7.84 3.23
C ILE A 122 18.23 -8.58 4.12
N GLU A 123 17.77 -9.39 5.07
CA GLU A 123 18.64 -10.19 5.93
C GLU A 123 19.49 -11.19 5.13
N LEU A 124 18.86 -11.95 4.23
CA LEU A 124 19.55 -12.92 3.40
C LEU A 124 20.59 -12.27 2.47
N ASP A 125 20.23 -11.15 1.84
CA ASP A 125 21.13 -10.42 0.94
C ASP A 125 22.29 -9.79 1.72
N SER A 126 22.04 -9.27 2.93
CA SER A 126 23.09 -8.75 3.82
C SER A 126 24.09 -9.84 4.22
N LYS A 127 23.60 -11.06 4.52
CA LYS A 127 24.46 -12.20 4.83
C LYS A 127 25.35 -12.57 3.64
N ARG A 128 24.79 -12.64 2.43
CA ARG A 128 25.54 -12.93 1.20
C ARG A 128 26.62 -11.88 0.92
N ILE A 129 26.30 -10.60 1.10
CA ILE A 129 27.27 -9.52 0.93
C ILE A 129 28.46 -9.69 1.88
N ASN A 130 28.20 -10.00 3.16
CA ASN A 130 29.26 -10.21 4.15
C ASN A 130 30.13 -11.44 3.81
N GLU A 131 29.52 -12.54 3.36
CA GLU A 131 30.26 -13.72 2.92
C GLU A 131 31.17 -13.41 1.71
N GLU A 132 30.66 -12.66 0.73
CA GLU A 132 31.43 -12.24 -0.44
C GLU A 132 32.61 -11.32 -0.05
N ILE A 133 32.38 -10.38 0.87
CA ILE A 133 33.46 -9.52 1.41
C ILE A 133 34.57 -10.38 2.04
N GLU A 134 34.23 -11.41 2.82
CA GLU A 134 35.22 -12.29 3.43
C GLU A 134 35.97 -13.14 2.39
N ILE A 135 35.30 -13.60 1.34
CA ILE A 135 35.94 -14.29 0.21
C ILE A 135 36.94 -13.35 -0.49
N LEU A 136 36.53 -12.11 -0.79
CA LEU A 136 37.38 -11.11 -1.43
C LEU A 136 38.60 -10.77 -0.57
N LYS A 137 38.44 -10.64 0.76
CA LYS A 137 39.57 -10.46 1.69
C LYS A 137 40.57 -11.61 1.61
N LYS A 138 40.10 -12.86 1.60
CA LYS A 138 40.97 -14.05 1.48
C LYS A 138 41.70 -14.11 0.14
N GLN A 139 41.01 -13.76 -0.95
CA GLN A 139 41.61 -13.67 -2.28
C GLN A 139 42.68 -12.57 -2.32
N PHE A 140 42.41 -11.41 -1.72
CA PHE A 140 43.38 -10.32 -1.64
C PHE A 140 44.64 -10.70 -0.86
N ILE A 141 44.51 -11.36 0.29
CA ILE A 141 45.67 -11.85 1.07
C ILE A 141 46.48 -12.87 0.25
N SER A 142 45.81 -13.80 -0.42
CA SER A 142 46.47 -14.79 -1.29
C SER A 142 47.26 -14.12 -2.42
N LEU A 143 46.71 -13.08 -3.05
CA LEU A 143 47.39 -12.28 -4.06
C LEU A 143 48.62 -11.57 -3.50
N GLN A 144 48.53 -10.97 -2.31
CA GLN A 144 49.68 -10.35 -1.65
C GLN A 144 50.81 -11.35 -1.36
N MET A 145 50.47 -12.55 -0.88
CA MET A 145 51.46 -13.62 -0.64
C MET A 145 52.14 -14.06 -1.94
N TYR A 146 51.36 -14.21 -3.02
CA TYR A 146 51.90 -14.56 -4.34
C TYR A 146 52.85 -13.47 -4.87
N MET A 147 52.49 -12.20 -4.74
CA MET A 147 53.35 -11.08 -5.13
C MET A 147 54.66 -11.06 -4.32
N ALA A 148 54.60 -11.32 -3.01
CA ALA A 148 55.79 -11.40 -2.16
C ALA A 148 56.72 -12.55 -2.58
N GLN A 149 56.16 -13.73 -2.89
CA GLN A 149 56.94 -14.86 -3.42
C GLN A 149 57.59 -14.53 -4.76
N MET A 150 56.89 -13.82 -5.65
CA MET A 150 57.42 -13.42 -6.95
C MET A 150 58.58 -12.42 -6.81
N GLU A 151 58.50 -11.47 -5.87
CA GLU A 151 59.63 -10.58 -5.57
C GLU A 151 60.82 -11.34 -4.97
N ASP A 152 60.60 -12.32 -4.08
CA ASP A 152 61.68 -13.18 -3.58
C ASP A 152 62.37 -13.96 -4.72
N VAL A 153 61.59 -14.56 -5.62
CA VAL A 153 62.11 -15.26 -6.81
C VAL A 153 62.91 -14.31 -7.69
N LYS A 154 62.41 -13.09 -7.94
CA LYS A 154 63.10 -12.07 -8.73
C LYS A 154 64.41 -11.63 -8.09
N MET A 155 64.46 -11.45 -6.76
CA MET A 155 65.69 -11.16 -6.04
C MET A 155 66.72 -12.30 -6.18
N ARG A 156 66.29 -13.56 -6.02
CA ARG A 156 67.15 -14.74 -6.21
C ARG A 156 67.70 -14.85 -7.62
N LEU A 157 66.84 -14.68 -8.63
CA LEU A 157 67.25 -14.68 -10.04
C LEU A 157 68.26 -13.56 -10.31
N SER A 158 67.99 -12.34 -9.84
CA SER A 158 68.91 -11.21 -9.98
C SER A 158 70.28 -11.53 -9.37
N ALA A 159 70.31 -12.08 -8.14
CA ALA A 159 71.55 -12.48 -7.48
C ALA A 159 72.34 -13.55 -8.26
N MET A 160 71.65 -14.51 -8.88
CA MET A 160 72.29 -15.50 -9.76
C MET A 160 72.92 -14.86 -11.00
N PHE A 161 72.23 -13.91 -11.64
CA PHE A 161 72.76 -13.21 -12.81
C PHE A 161 73.92 -12.26 -12.47
N PHE A 162 73.90 -11.60 -11.30
CA PHE A 162 75.01 -10.76 -10.84
C PHE A 162 76.24 -11.58 -10.42
N ASN A 163 76.06 -12.74 -9.76
CA ASN A 163 77.18 -13.62 -9.41
C ASN A 163 77.73 -14.42 -10.61
N GLY A 164 76.97 -14.53 -11.71
CA GLY A 164 77.43 -15.13 -12.97
C GLY A 164 78.24 -14.17 -13.87
N GLN A 165 78.40 -12.90 -13.48
CA GLN A 165 79.14 -11.86 -14.23
C GLN A 165 80.40 -11.36 -13.49
N GLN A 166 81.11 -12.23 -12.77
CA GLN A 166 82.52 -11.95 -12.44
C GLN A 166 83.41 -12.44 -13.59
N PRO A 167 84.13 -11.55 -14.31
CA PRO A 167 85.19 -12.00 -15.21
C PRO A 167 86.42 -12.42 -14.38
N GLN A 168 86.75 -13.70 -14.55
CA GLN A 168 87.94 -14.46 -14.16
C GLN A 168 88.07 -14.88 -12.68
#